data_AF-A0A930TNL4-F1
#
_entry.id   AF-A0A930TNL4-F1
#
_cell.length_a   1.000
_cell.length_b   1.000
_cell.length_c   1.000
_cell.angle_alpha   90.00
_cell.angle_beta   90.00
_cell.angle_gamma   90.00
#
_symmetry.space_group_name_H-M   'P 1'
#
loop_
_entity.id
_entity.type
_entity.pdbx_description
1 polymer ?
#
loop_
_entity_poly.entity_id
_entity_poly.type
_entity_poly.pdbx_seq_one_letter_code
_entity_poly.pdbx_strand_id
1 'polypeptide(L)'
;MQKHHPRSLEQLHQQRSPIRNPNHEFRKRGTWGDRLALFITQRVGSIQFFLLVVIWTVVWIGWNSLAPKAVRFDPSPDFLLWLFISNVLQIVLMPLIMVGQTLQGKQDEIRTKADYETNVKAEEEIEIILQHLENQNREMEEIKQLLEKLQRSDSV
;
A
#
# COMPACT_ATOMS: atom_id res chain seq x y z
N MET A 1 11.54 -44.16 3.48
CA MET A 1 11.71 -42.74 3.11
C MET A 1 10.76 -42.44 1.97
N GLN A 2 9.74 -41.63 2.21
CA GLN A 2 8.70 -41.29 1.22
C GLN A 2 9.35 -40.42 0.15
N LYS A 3 9.44 -40.90 -1.10
CA LYS A 3 9.95 -40.11 -2.23
C LYS A 3 8.93 -39.00 -2.49
N HIS A 4 9.18 -37.80 -1.98
CA HIS A 4 8.45 -36.61 -2.39
C HIS A 4 8.81 -36.34 -3.86
N HIS A 5 7.94 -36.75 -4.78
CA HIS A 5 8.01 -36.28 -6.15
C HIS A 5 7.67 -34.78 -6.14
N PRO A 6 8.52 -33.90 -6.69
CA PRO A 6 8.14 -32.51 -6.88
C PRO A 6 6.90 -32.46 -7.79
N ARG A 7 5.94 -31.60 -7.44
CA ARG A 7 4.72 -31.41 -8.25
C ARG A 7 5.11 -30.87 -9.62
N SER A 8 4.42 -31.29 -10.66
CA SER A 8 4.64 -30.77 -12.01
C SER A 8 4.12 -29.34 -12.15
N LEU A 9 4.67 -28.60 -13.12
CA LEU A 9 4.25 -27.24 -13.43
C LEU A 9 2.75 -27.11 -13.71
N GLU A 10 2.19 -28.07 -14.45
CA GLU A 10 0.75 -28.10 -14.75
C GLU A 10 -0.11 -28.19 -13.49
N GLN A 11 0.33 -28.95 -12.48
CA GLN A 11 -0.39 -29.09 -11.20
C GLN A 11 -0.37 -27.79 -10.39
N LEU A 12 0.72 -27.01 -10.50
CA LEU A 12 0.80 -25.70 -9.86
C LEU A 12 -0.13 -24.69 -10.54
N HIS A 13 -0.27 -24.72 -11.86
CA HIS A 13 -1.21 -23.87 -12.59
C HIS A 13 -2.66 -24.16 -12.25
N GLN A 14 -3.03 -25.44 -12.09
CA GLN A 14 -4.42 -25.84 -11.83
C GLN A 14 -4.90 -25.47 -10.42
N GLN A 15 -3.98 -25.35 -9.45
CA GLN A 15 -4.29 -25.00 -8.06
C GLN A 15 -4.19 -23.48 -7.79
N ARG A 16 -3.67 -22.69 -8.74
CA ARG A 16 -3.54 -21.24 -8.57
C ARG A 16 -4.91 -20.56 -8.56
N SER A 17 -5.16 -19.80 -7.49
CA SER A 17 -6.24 -18.82 -7.48
C SER A 17 -5.82 -17.61 -8.32
N PRO A 18 -6.72 -17.02 -9.11
CA PRO A 18 -6.40 -15.85 -9.93
C PRO A 18 -5.95 -14.69 -9.04
N ILE A 19 -4.92 -13.96 -9.49
CA ILE A 19 -4.39 -12.77 -8.80
C ILE A 19 -5.53 -11.75 -8.67
N ARG A 20 -6.09 -11.62 -7.47
CA ARG A 20 -7.27 -10.79 -7.21
C ARG A 20 -6.83 -9.44 -6.69
N ASN A 21 -7.20 -8.36 -7.40
CA ASN A 21 -6.91 -6.99 -6.97
C ASN A 21 -7.80 -6.60 -5.78
N PRO A 22 -7.26 -6.46 -4.54
CA PRO A 22 -8.06 -6.21 -3.34
C PRO A 22 -8.77 -4.85 -3.38
N ASN A 23 -8.24 -3.87 -4.11
CA ASN A 23 -8.78 -2.50 -4.16
C ASN A 23 -10.20 -2.43 -4.74
N HIS A 24 -10.62 -3.39 -5.57
CA HIS A 24 -11.95 -3.39 -6.18
C HIS A 24 -13.08 -3.87 -5.24
N GLU A 25 -12.76 -4.63 -4.19
CA GLU A 25 -13.78 -5.12 -3.24
C GLU A 25 -14.10 -4.10 -2.14
N PHE A 26 -13.10 -3.34 -1.68
CA PHE A 26 -13.29 -2.31 -0.65
C PHE A 26 -14.25 -1.19 -1.07
N ARG A 27 -14.20 -0.76 -2.34
CA ARG A 27 -15.03 0.37 -2.81
C ARG A 27 -16.53 0.03 -2.91
N LYS A 28 -16.89 -1.26 -2.93
CA LYS A 28 -18.28 -1.71 -3.10
C LYS A 28 -19.04 -1.89 -1.78
N ARG A 29 -18.35 -1.91 -0.63
CA ARG A 29 -18.97 -2.11 0.70
C ARG A 29 -19.02 -0.87 1.59
N GLY A 30 -18.59 0.29 1.08
CA GLY A 30 -18.53 1.52 1.87
C GLY A 30 -19.91 1.98 2.36
N THR A 31 -20.07 2.02 3.68
CA THR A 31 -21.22 2.55 4.39
C THR A 31 -21.36 4.06 4.10
N TRP A 32 -22.53 4.66 4.36
CA TRP A 32 -22.72 6.11 4.18
C TRP A 32 -21.69 6.95 4.96
N GLY A 33 -21.31 6.47 6.16
CA GLY A 33 -20.25 7.07 6.99
C GLY A 33 -18.87 7.05 6.30
N ASP A 34 -18.51 5.96 5.63
CA ASP A 34 -17.21 5.83 4.95
C ASP A 34 -17.10 6.82 3.80
N ARG A 35 -18.21 7.09 3.09
CA ARG A 35 -18.25 8.07 1.99
C ARG A 35 -18.09 9.51 2.49
N LEU A 36 -18.73 9.85 3.61
CA LEU A 36 -18.57 11.16 4.24
C LEU A 36 -17.17 11.36 4.80
N ALA A 37 -16.62 10.35 5.48
CA ALA A 37 -15.25 10.37 5.97
C ALA A 37 -14.27 10.60 4.81
N LEU A 38 -14.40 9.83 3.72
CA LEU A 38 -13.59 10.01 2.51
C LEU A 38 -13.72 11.43 1.93
N PHE A 39 -14.92 12.00 1.87
CA PHE A 39 -15.13 13.36 1.37
C PHE A 39 -14.43 14.40 2.25
N ILE A 40 -14.55 14.28 3.58
CA ILE A 40 -13.91 15.18 4.54
C ILE A 40 -12.39 15.04 4.45
N THR A 41 -11.85 13.83 4.47
CA THR A 41 -10.41 13.55 4.36
C THR A 41 -9.84 14.10 3.04
N GLN A 42 -10.54 13.96 1.92
CA GLN A 42 -10.09 14.51 0.63
C GLN A 42 -10.05 16.04 0.63
N ARG A 43 -11.01 16.71 1.29
CA ARG A 43 -11.07 18.17 1.35
C ARG A 43 -10.08 18.74 2.36
N VAL A 44 -10.00 18.14 3.55
CA VAL A 44 -9.16 18.63 4.66
C VAL A 44 -7.70 18.21 4.47
N GLY A 45 -7.43 17.10 3.78
CA GLY A 45 -6.07 16.60 3.47
C GLY A 45 -5.39 17.31 2.30
N SER A 46 -5.96 18.39 1.78
CA SER A 46 -5.35 19.19 0.71
C SER A 46 -4.40 20.25 1.29
N ILE A 47 -3.24 20.41 0.64
CA ILE A 47 -2.29 21.48 0.98
C ILE A 47 -2.90 22.88 0.87
N GLN A 48 -3.87 23.07 -0.03
CA GLN A 48 -4.59 24.34 -0.19
C GLN A 48 -5.48 24.66 1.01
N PHE A 49 -6.11 23.63 1.60
CA PHE A 49 -6.94 23.79 2.80
C PHE A 49 -6.08 24.14 4.01
N PHE A 50 -4.92 23.48 4.17
CA PHE A 50 -3.95 23.81 5.20
C PHE A 50 -3.51 25.29 5.13
N LEU A 51 -3.15 25.79 3.94
CA LEU A 51 -2.76 27.20 3.76
C LEU A 51 -3.90 28.17 4.09
N LEU A 52 -5.14 27.85 3.71
CA LEU A 52 -6.31 28.66 4.03
C LEU A 52 -6.48 28.80 5.55
N VAL A 53 -6.40 27.70 6.30
CA VAL A 53 -6.52 27.71 7.76
C VAL A 53 -5.40 28.52 8.41
N VAL A 54 -4.16 28.35 7.95
CA VAL A 54 -3.00 29.12 8.45
C VAL A 54 -3.20 30.62 8.24
N ILE A 55 -3.59 31.04 7.02
CA ILE A 55 -3.82 32.44 6.70
C ILE A 55 -4.97 33.01 7.55
N TRP A 56 -6.08 32.29 7.66
CA TRP A 56 -7.22 32.69 8.48
C TRP A 56 -6.82 32.91 9.95
N THR A 57 -6.05 31.99 10.54
CA THR A 57 -5.57 32.10 11.91
C THR A 57 -4.65 33.31 12.11
N VAL A 58 -3.72 33.56 11.17
CA VAL A 58 -2.83 34.74 11.23
C VAL A 58 -3.63 36.04 11.16
N VAL A 59 -4.61 36.11 10.25
CA VAL A 59 -5.49 37.27 10.11
C VAL A 59 -6.32 37.49 11.39
N TRP A 60 -6.84 36.42 11.99
CA TRP A 60 -7.62 36.49 13.23
C TRP A 60 -6.80 36.97 14.42
N ILE A 61 -5.57 36.46 14.59
CA ILE A 61 -4.65 36.90 15.64
C ILE A 61 -4.26 38.36 15.43
N GLY A 62 -3.94 38.74 14.18
CA GLY A 62 -3.64 40.13 13.81
C GLY A 62 -4.79 41.07 14.14
N TRP A 63 -6.02 40.67 13.81
CA TRP A 63 -7.22 41.43 14.14
C TRP A 63 -7.40 41.58 15.66
N ASN A 64 -7.30 40.50 16.43
CA ASN A 64 -7.51 40.54 17.88
C ASN A 64 -6.40 41.30 18.63
N SER A 65 -5.18 41.33 18.09
CA SER A 65 -4.05 42.06 18.67
C SER A 65 -4.12 43.57 18.40
N LEU A 66 -4.37 43.96 17.14
CA LEU A 66 -4.40 45.37 16.71
C LEU A 66 -5.74 46.08 16.97
N ALA A 67 -6.82 45.36 17.26
CA ALA A 67 -8.13 45.96 17.51
C ALA A 67 -8.17 46.79 18.83
N PRO A 68 -8.83 47.97 18.82
CA PRO A 68 -9.08 48.77 20.01
C PRO A 68 -9.86 47.99 21.08
N LYS A 69 -9.60 48.28 22.36
CA LYS A 69 -10.22 47.58 23.52
C LYS A 69 -11.76 47.51 23.48
N ALA A 70 -12.42 48.43 22.77
CA ALA A 70 -13.87 48.48 22.63
C ALA A 70 -14.48 47.45 21.66
N VAL A 71 -13.67 46.84 20.79
CA VAL A 71 -14.12 45.84 19.79
C VAL A 71 -13.43 44.49 19.99
N ARG A 72 -12.68 44.34 21.09
CA ARG A 72 -12.04 43.06 21.45
C ARG A 72 -13.11 42.07 21.89
N PHE A 73 -13.15 40.96 21.19
CA PHE A 73 -14.14 39.90 21.40
C PHE A 73 -13.89 39.11 22.71
N ASP A 74 -12.69 39.21 23.30
CA ASP A 74 -12.33 38.45 24.50
C ASP A 74 -11.65 39.33 25.60
N PRO A 75 -12.38 39.69 26.68
CA PRO A 75 -11.90 40.54 27.77
C PRO A 75 -11.11 39.83 28.90
N SER A 76 -10.72 38.55 28.78
CA SER A 76 -10.09 37.78 29.89
C SER A 76 -8.66 37.31 29.59
N PRO A 77 -7.65 37.52 30.47
CA PRO A 77 -6.37 38.02 29.98
C PRO A 77 -5.35 36.99 29.50
N ASP A 78 -5.29 35.75 30.02
CA ASP A 78 -4.18 34.86 29.65
C ASP A 78 -4.61 33.39 29.46
N PHE A 79 -5.13 32.71 30.48
CA PHE A 79 -5.33 31.25 30.44
C PHE A 79 -6.28 30.76 29.32
N LEU A 80 -7.42 31.44 29.15
CA LEU A 80 -8.40 31.09 28.12
C LEU A 80 -7.86 31.35 26.71
N LEU A 81 -7.06 32.40 26.54
CA LEU A 81 -6.39 32.71 25.28
C LEU A 81 -5.31 31.67 24.95
N TRP A 82 -4.48 31.27 25.92
CA TRP A 82 -3.51 30.18 25.74
C TRP A 82 -4.20 28.86 25.38
N LEU A 83 -5.31 28.55 26.03
CA LEU A 83 -6.10 27.34 25.74
C LEU A 83 -6.73 27.40 24.34
N PHE A 84 -7.30 28.54 23.95
CA PHE A 84 -7.88 28.74 22.63
C PHE A 84 -6.81 28.66 21.53
N ILE A 85 -5.66 29.32 21.71
CA ILE A 85 -4.54 29.27 20.77
C ILE A 85 -4.00 27.84 20.65
N SER A 86 -3.85 27.13 21.77
CA SER A 86 -3.42 25.72 21.78
C SER A 86 -4.39 24.82 21.01
N ASN A 87 -5.70 24.99 21.19
CA ASN A 87 -6.72 24.23 20.47
C ASN A 87 -6.72 24.55 18.97
N VAL A 88 -6.63 25.83 18.59
CA VAL A 88 -6.54 26.25 17.18
C VAL A 88 -5.28 25.67 16.53
N LEU A 89 -4.14 25.67 17.24
CA LEU A 89 -2.91 25.07 16.75
C LEU A 89 -3.04 23.56 16.54
N GLN A 90 -3.71 22.85 17.45
CA GLN A 90 -4.01 21.42 17.29
C GLN A 90 -4.89 21.15 16.06
N ILE A 91 -5.90 21.99 15.81
CA ILE A 91 -6.76 21.88 14.63
C ILE A 91 -5.95 22.11 13.34
N VAL A 92 -4.96 23.00 13.35
CA VAL A 92 -4.06 23.25 12.20
C VAL A 92 -3.09 22.08 11.99
N LEU A 93 -2.65 21.42 13.06
CA LEU A 93 -1.74 20.26 13.01
C LEU A 93 -2.37 19.03 12.34
N MET A 94 -3.67 18.79 12.51
CA MET A 94 -4.34 17.62 11.93
C MET A 94 -4.29 17.57 10.39
N PRO A 95 -4.63 18.64 9.63
CA PRO A 95 -4.43 18.72 8.18
C PRO A 95 -2.97 18.50 7.76
N LEU A 96 -2.00 19.04 8.51
CA LEU A 96 -0.58 18.86 8.20
C LEU A 96 -0.17 17.38 8.29
N ILE A 97 -0.57 16.71 9.37
CA ILE A 97 -0.36 15.26 9.54
C ILE A 97 -1.04 14.49 8.41
N MET A 98 -2.28 14.86 8.07
CA MET A 98 -3.04 14.19 7.02
C MET A 98 -2.42 14.39 5.63
N VAL A 99 -1.92 15.58 5.31
CA VAL A 99 -1.15 15.81 4.07
C VAL A 99 0.08 14.90 4.04
N GLY A 100 0.83 14.82 5.15
CA GLY A 100 1.96 13.89 5.28
C GLY A 100 1.56 12.43 5.04
N GLN A 101 0.44 12.00 5.62
CA GLN A 101 -0.11 10.66 5.42
C GLN A 101 -0.53 10.42 3.96
N THR A 102 -1.15 11.40 3.28
CA THR A 102 -1.51 11.23 1.86
C THR A 102 -0.29 11.07 0.96
N LEU A 103 0.82 11.77 1.27
CA LEU A 103 2.06 11.66 0.52
C LEU A 103 2.73 10.29 0.76
N GLN A 104 2.78 9.84 2.02
CA GLN A 104 3.24 8.51 2.39
C GLN A 104 2.43 7.42 1.68
N GLY A 105 1.09 7.54 1.68
CA GLY A 105 0.21 6.59 0.99
C GLY A 105 0.45 6.53 -0.53
N LYS A 106 0.77 7.65 -1.19
CA LYS A 106 1.16 7.66 -2.61
C LYS A 106 2.49 6.93 -2.84
N GLN A 107 3.46 7.15 -1.95
CA GLN A 107 4.75 6.48 -2.05
C GLN A 107 4.62 4.97 -1.80
N ASP A 108 3.79 4.58 -0.84
CA ASP A 108 3.43 3.19 -0.57
C ASP A 108 2.69 2.56 -1.75
N GLU A 109 1.81 3.30 -2.44
CA GLU A 109 1.15 2.82 -3.66
C GLU A 109 2.17 2.55 -4.78
N ILE A 110 3.12 3.46 -5.01
CA ILE A 110 4.19 3.27 -6.00
C ILE A 110 5.04 2.06 -5.64
N ARG A 111 5.44 1.93 -4.36
CA ARG A 111 6.21 0.79 -3.87
C ARG A 111 5.45 -0.52 -4.07
N THR A 112 4.16 -0.54 -3.73
CA THR A 112 3.29 -1.72 -3.90
C THR A 112 3.20 -2.13 -5.38
N LYS A 113 3.12 -1.17 -6.30
CA LYS A 113 3.12 -1.46 -7.75
C LYS A 113 4.46 -2.03 -8.21
N ALA A 114 5.58 -1.46 -7.75
CA ALA A 114 6.91 -1.97 -8.08
C ALA A 114 7.16 -3.38 -7.52
N ASP A 115 6.74 -3.64 -6.28
CA ASP A 115 6.82 -4.96 -5.65
C ASP A 115 5.93 -5.96 -6.38
N TYR A 116 4.74 -5.55 -6.82
CA TYR A 116 3.85 -6.38 -7.65
C TYR A 116 4.48 -6.74 -8.99
N GLU A 117 5.04 -5.77 -9.71
CA GLU A 117 5.73 -6.03 -10.99
C GLU A 117 6.94 -6.95 -10.82
N THR A 118 7.71 -6.75 -9.75
CA THR A 118 8.86 -7.60 -9.43
C THR A 118 8.42 -9.03 -9.12
N ASN A 119 7.33 -9.19 -8.36
CA ASN A 119 6.79 -10.52 -8.06
C ASN A 119 6.27 -11.24 -9.31
N VAL A 120 5.60 -10.54 -10.22
CA VAL A 120 5.14 -11.13 -11.48
C VAL A 120 6.33 -11.59 -12.34
N LYS A 121 7.40 -10.78 -12.42
CA LYS A 121 8.62 -11.19 -13.14
C LYS A 121 9.31 -12.37 -12.47
N ALA A 122 9.44 -12.35 -11.14
CA ALA A 122 10.00 -13.47 -10.40
C ALA A 122 9.19 -14.75 -10.59
N GLU A 123 7.87 -14.64 -10.68
CA GLU A 123 6.97 -15.76 -10.98
C GLU A 123 7.24 -16.37 -12.37
N GLU A 124 7.42 -15.53 -13.39
CA GLU A 124 7.78 -15.95 -14.75
C GLU A 124 9.17 -16.60 -14.80
N GLU A 125 10.17 -16.00 -14.15
CA GLU A 125 11.52 -16.56 -14.06
C GLU A 125 11.53 -17.94 -13.36
N ILE A 126 10.75 -18.09 -12.28
CA ILE A 126 10.58 -19.37 -11.57
C ILE A 126 9.91 -20.40 -12.49
N GLU A 127 8.90 -20.01 -13.26
CA GLU A 127 8.24 -20.91 -14.21
C GLU A 127 9.24 -21.42 -15.27
N ILE A 128 10.06 -20.53 -15.84
CA ILE A 128 11.12 -20.90 -16.79
C ILE A 128 12.12 -21.88 -16.17
N ILE A 129 12.56 -21.62 -14.94
CA ILE A 129 13.50 -22.50 -14.22
C ILE A 129 12.88 -23.89 -14.01
N LEU A 130 11.61 -23.94 -13.59
CA LEU A 130 10.89 -25.20 -13.40
C LEU A 130 10.73 -25.97 -14.71
N GLN A 131 10.46 -25.29 -15.84
CA GLN A 131 10.38 -25.95 -17.16
C GLN A 131 11.73 -26.55 -17.55
N HIS A 132 12.82 -25.81 -17.30
CA HIS A 132 14.16 -26.29 -17.58
C HIS A 132 14.52 -27.52 -16.73
N LEU A 133 14.15 -27.52 -15.44
CA LEU A 133 14.34 -28.66 -14.53
C LEU A 133 13.52 -29.89 -14.95
N GLU A 134 12.27 -29.70 -15.39
CA GLU A 134 11.46 -30.80 -15.93
C GLU A 134 12.08 -31.40 -17.19
N ASN A 135 12.60 -30.56 -18.09
CA ASN A 135 13.29 -31.05 -19.29
C ASN A 135 14.57 -31.83 -18.94
N GLN A 136 15.39 -31.31 -18.01
CA GLN A 136 16.59 -32.02 -17.53
C GLN A 136 16.25 -33.37 -16.89
N ASN A 137 15.18 -33.43 -16.08
CA ASN A 137 14.72 -34.69 -15.49
C ASN A 137 14.30 -35.70 -16.56
N ARG A 138 13.65 -35.26 -17.64
CA ARG A 138 13.28 -36.14 -18.76
C ARG A 138 14.51 -36.69 -19.47
N GLU A 139 15.49 -35.85 -19.77
CA GLU A 139 16.75 -36.28 -20.38
C GLU A 139 17.50 -37.29 -19.49
N MET A 140 17.52 -37.06 -18.18
CA MET A 140 18.11 -37.99 -17.21
C MET A 140 17.40 -39.36 -17.21
N GLU A 141 16.07 -39.37 -17.30
CA GLU A 141 15.26 -40.59 -17.38
C GLU A 141 15.56 -41.36 -18.68
N GLU A 142 15.69 -40.67 -19.81
CA GLU A 142 16.06 -41.26 -21.10
C GLU A 142 17.46 -41.89 -21.05
N ILE A 143 18.46 -41.18 -20.51
CA ILE A 143 19.82 -41.70 -20.34
C ILE A 143 19.81 -42.94 -19.45
N LYS A 144 19.06 -42.91 -18.33
CA LYS A 144 18.94 -44.06 -17.44
C LYS A 144 18.32 -45.27 -18.14
N GLN A 145 17.28 -45.08 -18.95
CA GLN A 145 16.67 -46.15 -19.72
C GLN A 145 17.63 -46.74 -20.77
N LEU A 146 18.45 -45.90 -21.41
CA LEU A 146 19.48 -46.36 -22.35
C LEU A 146 20.55 -47.20 -21.64
N LEU A 147 21.03 -46.75 -20.49
CA LEU A 147 21.99 -47.49 -19.67
C LEU A 147 21.43 -48.85 -19.23
N GLU A 148 20.17 -48.90 -18.78
CA GLU A 148 19.52 -50.17 -18.42
C GLU A 148 19.40 -51.13 -19.60
N LYS A 149 19.13 -50.62 -20.81
CA LYS A 149 19.08 -51.45 -22.04
C LYS A 149 20.45 -52.01 -22.41
N LEU A 150 21.51 -51.19 -22.34
CA LEU A 150 22.88 -51.62 -22.61
C LEU A 150 23.33 -52.70 -21.61
N GLN A 151 23.10 -52.46 -20.31
CA GLN A 151 23.44 -53.41 -19.27
C GLN A 151 22.71 -54.76 -19.44
N ARG A 152 21.46 -54.73 -19.92
CA ARG A 152 20.67 -55.93 -20.20
C ARG A 152 21.11 -56.66 -21.49
N SER A 153 21.77 -55.96 -22.41
CA SER A 153 22.33 -56.52 -23.64
C SER A 153 23.70 -57.17 -23.41
N ASP A 154 24.53 -56.62 -22.52
CA ASP A 154 25.85 -57.19 -22.17
C ASP A 154 25.77 -58.42 -21.25
N SER A 155 24.58 -58.71 -20.71
CA SER A 155 24.32 -59.85 -19.81
C SER A 155 23.66 -61.06 -20.52
N VAL A 156 23.55 -61.02 -21.85
CA VAL A 156 23.08 -62.10 -22.72
C VAL A 156 24.24 -62.56 -23.62
#